data_AF-A0A3N5V7U2-F1
#
_entry.id   AF-A0A3N5V7U2-F1
#
_cell.length_a   1.000
_cell.length_b   1.000
_cell.length_c   1.000
_cell.angle_alpha   90.00
_cell.angle_beta   90.00
_cell.angle_gamma   90.00
#
_symmetry.space_group_name_H-M   'P 1'
#
loop_
_entity.id
_entity.type
_entity.pdbx_description
1 polymer ?
#
loop_
_entity_poly.entity_id
_entity_poly.type
_entity_poly.pdbx_seq_one_letter_code
_entity_poly.pdbx_strand_id
1 'polypeptide(L)'
;MEKTKPTVTPIVIPSDKLQFLKKKLDDPHVSQFLKRDFIREIMGGTCSICQETPTKIVSYHLEGIVVIERYCDKCIERIDLH
;
A
#
# COMPACT_ATOMS: atom_id res chain seq x y z
N MET A 1 -3.29 -25.18 -7.16
CA MET A 1 -3.47 -24.18 -6.08
C MET A 1 -4.76 -23.45 -6.36
N GLU A 2 -5.83 -23.73 -5.61
CA GLU A 2 -7.03 -22.91 -5.67
C GLU A 2 -6.73 -21.57 -5.00
N LYS A 3 -6.49 -20.53 -5.79
CA LYS A 3 -6.44 -19.18 -5.27
C LYS A 3 -7.88 -18.76 -4.99
N THR A 4 -8.18 -18.49 -3.73
CA THR A 4 -9.43 -17.81 -3.40
C THR A 4 -9.44 -16.42 -4.05
N LYS A 5 -10.62 -15.97 -4.46
CA LYS A 5 -10.78 -14.62 -5.02
C LYS A 5 -10.25 -13.59 -4.02
N PRO A 6 -9.33 -12.70 -4.41
CA PRO A 6 -8.75 -11.73 -3.49
C PRO A 6 -9.79 -10.77 -2.94
N THR A 7 -9.62 -10.38 -1.67
CA THR A 7 -10.38 -9.28 -1.06
C THR A 7 -9.62 -7.99 -1.22
N VAL A 8 -10.26 -6.96 -1.80
CA VAL A 8 -9.67 -5.63 -1.96
C VAL A 8 -10.35 -4.64 -1.03
N THR A 9 -9.59 -3.97 -0.17
CA THR A 9 -10.10 -2.94 0.74
C THR A 9 -9.31 -1.64 0.60
N PRO A 10 -9.94 -0.46 0.78
CA PRO A 10 -9.21 0.80 0.86
C PRO A 10 -8.37 0.89 2.14
N ILE A 11 -7.20 1.51 2.05
CA ILE A 11 -6.43 1.90 3.24
C ILE A 11 -7.12 3.11 3.87
N VAL A 12 -7.59 2.95 5.10
CA VAL A 12 -8.16 4.03 5.90
C VAL A 12 -7.14 4.44 6.96
N ILE A 13 -6.70 5.69 6.89
CA ILE A 13 -5.79 6.27 7.89
C ILE A 13 -6.38 7.56 8.48
N PRO A 14 -6.07 7.86 9.76
CA PRO A 14 -6.41 9.12 10.38
C PRO A 14 -5.93 10.33 9.57
N SER A 15 -6.72 11.41 9.55
CA SER A 15 -6.47 12.60 8.73
C SER A 15 -5.19 13.34 9.11
N ASP A 16 -4.85 13.38 10.40
CA ASP A 16 -3.61 13.92 10.95
C ASP A 16 -2.39 13.18 10.41
N LYS A 17 -2.42 11.84 10.37
CA LYS A 17 -1.35 11.02 9.80
C LYS A 17 -1.22 11.22 8.30
N LEU A 18 -2.33 11.32 7.58
CA LEU A 18 -2.33 11.61 6.15
C LEU A 18 -1.71 12.98 5.85
N GLN A 19 -2.07 14.00 6.62
CA GLN A 19 -1.53 15.36 6.47
C GLN A 19 -0.04 15.39 6.78
N PHE A 20 0.40 14.70 7.83
CA PHE A 20 1.82 14.56 8.15
C PHE A 20 2.58 13.88 7.01
N LEU A 21 2.07 12.75 6.50
CA LEU A 21 2.70 12.03 5.40
C LEU A 21 2.83 12.92 4.16
N LYS A 22 1.75 13.61 3.77
CA LYS A 22 1.76 14.54 2.63
C LYS A 22 2.85 15.60 2.79
N LYS A 23 2.94 16.24 3.97
CA LYS A 23 3.98 17.24 4.25
C LYS A 23 5.39 16.68 4.07
N LYS A 24 5.66 15.45 4.49
CA LYS A 24 6.97 14.81 4.33
C LYS A 24 7.27 14.41 2.90
N LEU A 25 6.26 14.01 2.12
CA LEU A 25 6.42 13.66 0.72
C LEU A 25 6.64 14.88 -0.18
N ASP A 26 6.01 16.01 0.15
CA ASP A 26 6.14 17.27 -0.59
C ASP A 26 7.45 18.03 -0.26
N ASP A 27 8.11 17.68 0.85
CA ASP A 27 9.36 18.33 1.28
C ASP A 27 10.54 17.93 0.36
N PRO A 28 11.17 18.88 -0.36
CA PRO A 28 12.30 18.59 -1.23
C PRO A 28 13.59 18.24 -0.47
N HIS A 29 13.67 18.54 0.82
CA HIS A 29 14.84 18.25 1.67
C HIS A 29 14.78 16.84 2.29
N VAL A 30 13.64 16.16 2.23
CA VAL A 30 13.52 14.78 2.71
C VAL A 30 13.97 13.83 1.60
N SER A 31 14.91 12.95 1.92
CA SER A 31 15.43 11.97 0.96
C SER A 31 14.33 10.98 0.54
N GLN A 32 14.44 10.46 -0.69
CA GLN A 32 13.57 9.41 -1.22
C GLN A 32 13.50 8.18 -0.30
N PHE A 33 14.63 7.82 0.33
CA PHE A 33 14.69 6.74 1.30
C PHE A 33 13.79 7.00 2.52
N LEU A 34 13.94 8.18 3.15
CA LEU A 34 13.11 8.56 4.30
C LEU A 34 11.63 8.70 3.93
N LYS A 35 11.32 9.20 2.72
CA LYS A 35 9.94 9.24 2.21
C LYS A 35 9.30 7.85 2.18
N ARG A 36 10.06 6.83 1.73
CA ARG A 36 9.57 5.43 1.72
C ARG A 36 9.38 4.87 3.12
N ASP A 37 10.25 5.23 4.07
CA ASP A 37 10.09 4.80 5.45
C ASP A 37 8.83 5.41 6.10
N PHE A 38 8.56 6.70 5.87
CA PHE A 38 7.29 7.31 6.31
C PHE A 38 6.06 6.64 5.68
N ILE A 39 6.12 6.30 4.40
CA ILE A 39 5.06 5.54 3.73
C ILE A 39 4.86 4.19 4.43
N ARG A 40 5.94 3.43 4.69
CA ARG A 40 5.86 2.12 5.34
C ARG A 40 5.26 2.21 6.74
N GLU A 41 5.70 3.17 7.53
CA GLU A 41 5.27 3.37 8.90
C GLU A 41 3.77 3.72 8.98
N ILE A 42 3.29 4.60 8.09
CA ILE A 42 1.92 5.12 8.15
C ILE A 42 0.93 4.22 7.40
N MET A 43 1.33 3.67 6.25
CA MET A 43 0.47 2.86 5.37
C MET A 43 0.60 1.35 5.65
N GLY A 44 1.50 0.97 6.56
CA GLY A 44 1.83 -0.43 6.87
C GLY A 44 2.64 -1.14 5.78
N GLY A 45 3.14 -0.41 4.78
CA GLY A 45 3.92 -0.94 3.66
C GLY A 45 3.91 0.01 2.47
N THR A 46 4.60 -0.37 1.39
CA THR A 46 4.62 0.35 0.11
C THR A 46 3.78 -0.37 -0.94
N CYS A 47 3.47 0.30 -2.05
CA CYS A 47 2.93 -0.39 -3.22
C CYS A 47 3.90 -1.50 -3.67
N SER A 48 3.40 -2.72 -3.86
CA SER A 48 4.20 -3.88 -4.27
C SER A 48 4.84 -3.73 -5.66
N ILE A 49 4.33 -2.82 -6.49
CA ILE A 49 4.84 -2.59 -7.86
C ILE A 49 5.75 -1.36 -7.92
N CYS A 50 5.23 -0.17 -7.64
CA CYS A 50 6.00 1.08 -7.81
C CYS A 50 6.78 1.51 -6.55
N GLN A 51 6.57 0.85 -5.41
CA GLN A 51 7.16 1.19 -4.10
C GLN A 51 6.80 2.59 -3.56
N GLU A 52 5.80 3.25 -4.14
CA GLU A 52 5.23 4.52 -3.64
C GLU A 52 4.07 4.27 -2.66
N THR A 53 3.31 5.32 -2.35
CA THR A 53 2.16 5.31 -1.44
C THR A 53 1.04 4.39 -1.95
N PRO A 54 0.71 3.30 -1.24
CA PRO A 54 -0.43 2.47 -1.60
C PRO A 54 -1.74 3.11 -1.16
N THR A 55 -2.85 2.72 -1.78
CA THR A 55 -4.22 3.17 -1.46
C THR A 55 -5.15 1.99 -1.17
N LYS A 56 -4.74 0.77 -1.53
CA LYS A 56 -5.52 -0.47 -1.40
C LYS A 56 -4.70 -1.55 -0.70
N ILE A 57 -5.39 -2.37 0.09
CA ILE A 57 -4.90 -3.64 0.62
C ILE A 57 -5.58 -4.75 -0.17
N VAL A 58 -4.79 -5.71 -0.63
CA VAL A 58 -5.26 -6.91 -1.30
C VAL A 58 -4.88 -8.11 -0.45
N SER A 59 -5.87 -8.88 -0.03
CA SER A 59 -5.70 -10.06 0.82
C SER A 59 -6.04 -11.32 0.06
N TYR A 60 -5.14 -12.30 0.08
CA TYR A 60 -5.34 -13.63 -0.51
C TYR A 60 -5.34 -14.68 0.60
N HIS A 61 -6.29 -15.61 0.57
CA HIS A 61 -6.27 -16.78 1.43
C HIS A 61 -5.68 -17.95 0.66
N LEU A 62 -4.49 -18.39 1.07
CA LEU A 62 -3.75 -19.49 0.47
C LEU A 62 -3.56 -20.57 1.54
N GLU A 63 -4.33 -21.65 1.46
CA GLU A 63 -4.14 -22.87 2.26
C GLU A 63 -3.93 -22.59 3.77
N GLY A 64 -4.76 -21.72 4.35
CA GLY A 64 -4.70 -21.35 5.77
C GLY A 64 -3.78 -20.16 6.11
N ILE A 65 -3.06 -19.62 5.13
CA ILE A 65 -2.23 -18.42 5.26
C ILE A 65 -2.93 -17.23 4.61
N VAL A 66 -2.88 -16.07 5.27
CA VAL A 66 -3.33 -14.79 4.70
C VAL A 66 -2.13 -14.03 4.17
N VAL A 67 -2.07 -13.83 2.85
CA VAL A 67 -1.08 -12.97 2.20
C VAL A 67 -1.67 -11.59 2.02
N ILE A 68 -0.96 -10.57 2.49
CA ILE A 68 -1.38 -9.16 2.40
C ILE A 68 -0.41 -8.42 1.49
N GLU A 69 -0.95 -7.90 0.40
CA GLU A 69 -0.25 -7.03 -0.53
C GLU A 69 -0.88 -5.63 -0.54
N ARG A 70 -0.12 -4.63 -0.96
CA ARG A 70 -0.58 -3.24 -0.99
C ARG A 70 -0.35 -2.65 -2.37
N TYR A 71 -1.32 -1.94 -2.89
CA TYR A 71 -1.26 -1.37 -4.23
C TYR A 71 -1.76 0.07 -4.24
N CYS A 72 -1.19 0.90 -5.11
CA CYS A 72 -1.82 2.18 -5.49
C CYS A 72 -2.85 1.94 -6.60
N ASP A 73 -3.76 2.89 -6.79
CA ASP A 73 -4.87 2.75 -7.76
C ASP A 73 -4.38 2.47 -9.19
N LYS A 74 -3.24 3.03 -9.59
CA LYS A 74 -2.66 2.76 -10.93
C LYS A 74 -2.06 1.37 -11.07
N CYS A 75 -1.51 0.83 -9.98
CA CYS A 75 -0.80 -0.44 -10.02
C CYS A 75 -1.75 -1.63 -9.83
N ILE A 76 -2.86 -1.44 -9.12
CA ILE A 76 -3.85 -2.50 -8.90
C ILE A 76 -4.57 -2.90 -10.19
N GLU A 77 -4.68 -2.00 -11.17
CA GLU A 77 -5.24 -2.30 -12.49
C GLU A 77 -4.37 -3.27 -13.32
N ARG A 78 -3.11 -3.48 -12.90
CA ARG A 78 -2.15 -4.36 -13.59
C ARG A 78 -2.10 -5.77 -13.02
N ILE A 79 -2.79 -6.02 -11.91
CA ILE A 79 -2.84 -7.34 -11.30
C ILE A 79 -4.14 -8.04 -11.68
N ASP A 80 -4.05 -9.33 -11.92
CA ASP A 80 -5.22 -10.15 -12.17
C ASP A 80 -5.90 -10.48 -10.83
N LEU A 81 -7.10 -9.95 -10.63
CA LEU A 81 -7.92 -10.15 -9.44
C LEU A 81 -9.03 -11.19 -9.68
N HIS A 82 -8.93 -11.98 -10.75
CA HIS A 82 -9.93 -12.98 -11.16
C HIS A 82 -9.60 -14.39 -10.69
#